data_AF-D0SB19-F1
#
_entry.id   AF-D0SB19-F1
#
_cell.length_a   1.000
_cell.length_b   1.000
_cell.length_c   1.000
_cell.angle_alpha   90.00
_cell.angle_beta   90.00
_cell.angle_gamma   90.00
#
_symmetry.space_group_name_H-M   'P 1'
#
loop_
_entity.id
_entity.type
_entity.pdbx_description
1 polymer ?
#
loop_
_entity_poly.entity_id
_entity_poly.type
_entity_poly.pdbx_seq_one_letter_code
_entity_poly.pdbx_strand_id
1 'polypeptide(L)'
;MLNTFFAKRDLEQYAVYNSLAMIDSYFSRLEHILVLALPFSKNNKEYDIKKFIGEFWSKKYSEVFDLNNQDSKRIHDELNLIKEKYRNTFAHGGFEKKGQSFHFHLENYGVVPATMSDYKNSVHFNFIPLNESEFENICLFFDVVDNFFKENLEASWMFCNSGLDLIMDDESLSRLLKKAEDLEVFRNWLDSENERLSNYINADY
;
A
#
# COMPACT_ATOMS: atom_id res chain seq x y z
N MET A 1 -40.60 1.14 2.67
CA MET A 1 -39.75 0.94 3.87
C MET A 1 -38.83 -0.27 3.72
N LEU A 2 -39.34 -1.49 3.46
CA LEU A 2 -38.50 -2.68 3.27
C LEU A 2 -37.53 -2.59 2.05
N ASN A 3 -38.01 -2.12 0.88
CA ASN A 3 -37.15 -1.94 -0.30
C ASN A 3 -36.01 -0.95 -0.08
N THR A 4 -36.25 0.12 0.68
CA THR A 4 -35.25 1.15 0.99
C THR A 4 -34.18 0.61 1.92
N PHE A 5 -34.54 -0.31 2.83
CA PHE A 5 -33.63 -0.98 3.74
C PHE A 5 -32.69 -1.95 3.01
N PHE A 6 -33.22 -2.78 2.09
CA PHE A 6 -32.39 -3.68 1.29
C PHE A 6 -31.44 -2.92 0.36
N ALA A 7 -31.91 -1.87 -0.31
CA ALA A 7 -31.06 -1.03 -1.15
C ALA A 7 -29.93 -0.36 -0.36
N LYS A 8 -30.21 0.11 0.87
CA LYS A 8 -29.18 0.67 1.76
C LYS A 8 -28.11 -0.38 2.10
N ARG A 9 -28.54 -1.60 2.44
CA ARG A 9 -27.62 -2.70 2.79
C ARG A 9 -26.72 -3.09 1.62
N ASP A 10 -27.27 -3.14 0.40
CA ASP A 10 -26.48 -3.47 -0.79
C ASP A 10 -25.43 -2.39 -1.07
N LEU A 11 -25.78 -1.10 -0.90
CA LEU A 11 -24.83 0.01 -0.99
C LEU A 11 -23.71 -0.07 0.06
N GLU A 12 -24.05 -0.38 1.31
CA GLU A 12 -23.06 -0.60 2.38
C GLU A 12 -22.10 -1.74 2.03
N GLN A 13 -22.63 -2.82 1.46
CA GLN A 13 -21.81 -3.95 1.01
C GLN A 13 -20.87 -3.57 -0.14
N TYR A 14 -21.34 -2.82 -1.14
CA TYR A 14 -20.48 -2.31 -2.22
C TYR A 14 -19.40 -1.37 -1.69
N ALA A 15 -19.74 -0.50 -0.72
CA ALA A 15 -18.77 0.40 -0.10
C ALA A 15 -17.64 -0.38 0.57
N VAL A 16 -17.97 -1.45 1.30
CA VAL A 16 -16.97 -2.35 1.92
C VAL A 16 -16.08 -2.98 0.85
N TYR A 17 -16.65 -3.56 -0.22
CA TYR A 17 -15.84 -4.21 -1.24
C TYR A 17 -14.90 -3.24 -1.96
N ASN A 18 -15.38 -2.04 -2.29
CA ASN A 18 -14.54 -0.99 -2.88
C ASN A 18 -13.43 -0.55 -1.91
N SER A 19 -13.72 -0.47 -0.61
CA SER A 19 -12.73 -0.11 0.40
C SER A 19 -11.65 -1.18 0.56
N LEU A 20 -12.02 -2.47 0.55
CA LEU A 20 -11.06 -3.57 0.59
C LEU A 20 -10.19 -3.59 -0.67
N ALA A 21 -10.80 -3.40 -1.85
CA ALA A 21 -10.07 -3.30 -3.12
C ALA A 21 -9.10 -2.10 -3.15
N MET A 22 -9.50 -0.97 -2.56
CA MET A 22 -8.63 0.20 -2.38
C MET A 22 -7.44 -0.12 -1.48
N ILE A 23 -7.65 -0.78 -0.34
CA ILE A 23 -6.56 -1.21 0.56
C ILE A 23 -5.59 -2.15 -0.17
N ASP A 24 -6.11 -3.14 -0.90
CA ASP A 24 -5.29 -4.07 -1.69
C ASP A 24 -4.47 -3.35 -2.77
N SER A 25 -5.11 -2.44 -3.50
CA SER A 25 -4.46 -1.65 -4.56
C SER A 25 -3.38 -0.74 -3.99
N TYR A 26 -3.63 -0.14 -2.82
CA TYR A 26 -2.64 0.68 -2.12
C TYR A 26 -1.41 -0.15 -1.72
N PHE A 27 -1.58 -1.33 -1.14
CA PHE A 27 -0.44 -2.20 -0.81
C PHE A 27 0.32 -2.67 -2.05
N SER A 28 -0.37 -2.92 -3.18
CA SER A 28 0.29 -3.25 -4.44
C SER A 28 1.14 -2.08 -4.95
N ARG A 29 0.60 -0.85 -4.90
CA ARG A 29 1.34 0.37 -5.25
C ARG A 29 2.52 0.59 -4.31
N LEU A 30 2.33 0.43 -3.01
CA LEU A 30 3.38 0.56 -2.00
C LEU A 30 4.55 -0.39 -2.29
N GLU A 31 4.28 -1.65 -2.61
CA GLU A 31 5.34 -2.60 -2.96
C GLU A 31 6.13 -2.16 -4.19
N HIS A 32 5.46 -1.61 -5.20
CA HIS A 32 6.12 -1.08 -6.39
C HIS A 32 6.99 0.14 -6.07
N ILE A 33 6.46 1.08 -5.29
CA ILE A 33 7.22 2.25 -4.82
C ILE A 33 8.47 1.82 -4.05
N LEU A 34 8.36 0.83 -3.16
CA LEU A 34 9.51 0.32 -2.41
C LEU A 34 10.59 -0.30 -3.31
N VAL A 35 10.20 -0.99 -4.40
CA VAL A 35 11.15 -1.49 -5.41
C VAL A 35 11.86 -0.35 -6.11
N LEU A 36 11.12 0.66 -6.57
CA LEU A 36 11.70 1.83 -7.23
C LEU A 36 12.55 2.70 -6.29
N ALA A 37 12.23 2.71 -5.00
CA ALA A 37 12.94 3.51 -3.99
C ALA A 37 14.26 2.90 -3.52
N LEU A 38 14.44 1.58 -3.68
CA LEU A 38 15.63 0.89 -3.17
C LEU A 38 16.95 1.51 -3.64
N PRO A 39 17.17 1.83 -4.92
CA PRO A 39 18.45 2.39 -5.37
C PRO A 39 18.75 3.76 -4.76
N PHE A 40 17.71 4.58 -4.57
CA PHE A 40 17.82 5.91 -3.97
C PHE A 40 18.17 5.81 -2.48
N SER A 41 17.56 4.87 -1.76
CA SER A 41 17.85 4.64 -0.33
C SER A 41 19.25 4.05 -0.11
N LYS A 42 19.67 3.09 -0.95
CA LYS A 42 20.97 2.43 -0.81
C LYS A 42 22.14 3.20 -1.44
N ASN A 43 21.86 4.21 -2.27
CA ASN A 43 22.83 5.01 -3.01
C ASN A 43 23.89 4.15 -3.74
N ASN A 44 23.43 3.24 -4.60
CA ASN A 44 24.25 2.35 -5.42
C ASN A 44 25.16 1.35 -4.65
N LYS A 45 24.84 1.01 -3.40
CA LYS A 45 25.46 -0.14 -2.70
C LYS A 45 25.02 -1.46 -3.35
N GLU A 46 25.81 -2.53 -3.22
CA GLU A 46 25.43 -3.85 -3.72
C GLU A 46 24.11 -4.33 -3.08
N TYR A 47 23.10 -4.59 -3.92
CA TYR A 47 21.87 -5.26 -3.56
C TYR A 47 21.42 -6.20 -4.68
N ASP A 48 20.82 -7.33 -4.31
CA ASP A 48 20.22 -8.26 -5.27
C ASP A 48 18.77 -7.83 -5.54
N ILE A 49 18.56 -7.11 -6.64
CA ILE A 49 17.23 -6.62 -7.02
C ILE A 49 16.24 -7.76 -7.29
N LYS A 50 16.69 -8.89 -7.85
CA LYS A 50 15.80 -10.02 -8.15
C LYS A 50 15.30 -10.64 -6.87
N LYS A 51 16.20 -10.83 -5.90
CA LYS A 51 15.81 -11.26 -4.55
C LYS A 51 14.87 -10.25 -3.92
N PHE A 52 15.21 -8.95 -3.97
CA PHE A 52 14.41 -7.89 -3.36
C PHE A 52 12.97 -7.82 -3.87
N ILE A 53 12.77 -7.94 -5.19
CA ILE A 53 11.44 -7.95 -5.81
C ILE A 53 10.58 -9.09 -5.24
N GLY A 54 11.19 -10.26 -4.99
CA GLY A 54 10.52 -11.44 -4.43
C GLY A 54 10.21 -11.38 -2.93
N GLU A 55 10.76 -10.39 -2.19
CA GLU A 55 10.51 -10.25 -0.76
C GLU A 55 9.10 -9.70 -0.46
N PHE A 56 8.61 -9.89 0.77
CA PHE A 56 7.36 -9.26 1.20
C PHE A 56 7.53 -7.75 1.43
N TRP A 57 6.44 -6.99 1.23
CA TRP A 57 6.42 -5.53 1.44
C TRP A 57 7.08 -5.07 2.76
N SER A 58 6.87 -5.80 3.86
CA SER A 58 7.37 -5.44 5.18
C SER A 58 8.91 -5.52 5.23
N LYS A 59 9.48 -6.54 4.57
CA LYS A 59 10.93 -6.67 4.41
C LYS A 59 11.46 -5.61 3.45
N LYS A 60 10.77 -5.35 2.33
CA LYS A 60 11.10 -4.27 1.39
C LYS A 60 11.16 -2.91 2.10
N TYR A 61 10.17 -2.61 2.94
CA TYR A 61 10.10 -1.38 3.73
C TYR A 61 11.32 -1.24 4.65
N SER A 62 11.68 -2.29 5.38
CA SER A 62 12.83 -2.27 6.29
C SER A 62 14.20 -2.13 5.60
N GLU A 63 14.29 -2.40 4.30
CA GLU A 63 15.51 -2.18 3.52
C GLU A 63 15.59 -0.75 2.98
N VAL A 64 14.45 -0.14 2.68
CA VAL A 64 14.32 1.24 2.16
C VAL A 64 14.38 2.26 3.28
N PHE A 65 13.75 1.98 4.43
CA PHE A 65 13.72 2.85 5.60
C PHE A 65 14.32 2.17 6.82
N ASP A 66 15.00 2.96 7.65
CA ASP A 66 15.50 2.50 8.94
C ASP A 66 14.35 2.40 9.95
N LEU A 67 14.12 1.20 10.49
CA LEU A 67 13.12 0.93 11.53
C LEU A 67 13.58 1.34 12.94
N ASN A 68 14.81 1.82 13.10
CA ASN A 68 15.22 2.47 14.35
C ASN A 68 14.69 3.91 14.45
N ASN A 69 14.31 4.54 13.33
CA ASN A 69 13.60 5.80 13.33
C ASN A 69 12.15 5.57 13.81
N GLN A 70 11.73 6.36 14.80
CA GLN A 70 10.44 6.18 15.46
C GLN A 70 9.24 6.41 14.52
N ASP A 71 9.33 7.38 13.61
CA ASP A 71 8.26 7.69 12.67
C ASP A 71 8.12 6.60 11.60
N SER A 72 9.25 6.18 11.03
CA SER A 72 9.35 5.04 10.10
C SER A 72 8.75 3.77 10.70
N LYS A 73 9.15 3.44 11.94
CA LYS A 73 8.63 2.28 12.64
C LYS A 73 7.13 2.38 12.92
N ARG A 74 6.64 3.54 13.37
CA ARG A 74 5.22 3.76 13.61
C ARG A 74 4.41 3.53 12.33
N ILE A 75 4.87 4.07 11.20
CA ILE A 75 4.21 3.86 9.90
C ILE A 75 4.20 2.38 9.53
N HIS A 76 5.33 1.69 9.69
CA HIS A 76 5.43 0.26 9.41
C HIS A 76 4.48 -0.58 10.25
N ASP A 77 4.43 -0.32 11.57
CA ASP A 77 3.56 -1.04 12.50
C ASP A 77 2.07 -0.81 12.16
N GLU A 78 1.65 0.41 11.89
CA GLU A 78 0.27 0.74 11.50
C GLU A 78 -0.12 0.13 10.15
N LEU A 79 0.77 0.14 9.15
CA LEU A 79 0.56 -0.57 7.89
C LEU A 79 0.38 -2.08 8.11
N ASN A 80 1.16 -2.70 9.00
CA ASN A 80 0.96 -4.10 9.36
C ASN A 80 -0.41 -4.34 9.97
N LEU A 81 -0.88 -3.46 10.88
CA LEU A 81 -2.21 -3.57 11.49
C LEU A 81 -3.32 -3.51 10.45
N ILE A 82 -3.27 -2.55 9.51
CA ILE A 82 -4.25 -2.42 8.43
C ILE A 82 -4.24 -3.67 7.54
N LYS A 83 -3.06 -4.17 7.17
CA LYS A 83 -2.91 -5.35 6.33
C LYS A 83 -3.43 -6.62 7.01
N GLU A 84 -3.10 -6.83 8.28
CA GLU A 84 -3.60 -8.00 9.01
C GLU A 84 -5.12 -7.92 9.22
N LYS A 85 -5.63 -6.75 9.63
CA LYS A 85 -7.07 -6.57 9.92
C LYS A 85 -7.95 -6.73 8.66
N TYR A 86 -7.58 -6.09 7.56
CA TYR A 86 -8.45 -6.03 6.38
C TYR A 86 -7.94 -6.91 5.23
N ARG A 87 -6.68 -6.79 4.84
CA ARG A 87 -6.19 -7.50 3.65
C ARG A 87 -6.14 -9.01 3.86
N ASN A 88 -5.49 -9.46 4.93
CA ASN A 88 -5.30 -10.89 5.17
C ASN A 88 -6.61 -11.57 5.60
N THR A 89 -7.39 -10.97 6.50
CA THR A 89 -8.68 -11.52 6.93
C THR A 89 -9.63 -11.77 5.75
N PHE A 90 -9.73 -10.81 4.82
CA PHE A 90 -10.64 -10.95 3.68
C PHE A 90 -10.07 -11.80 2.54
N ALA A 91 -8.76 -11.74 2.27
CA ALA A 91 -8.12 -12.65 1.31
C ALA A 91 -8.24 -14.13 1.70
N HIS A 92 -8.39 -14.42 2.99
CA HIS A 92 -8.62 -15.76 3.53
C HIS A 92 -10.11 -16.12 3.68
N GLY A 93 -11.03 -15.35 3.08
CA GLY A 93 -12.47 -15.63 3.10
C GLY A 93 -13.20 -15.14 4.36
N GLY A 94 -12.68 -14.11 5.01
CA GLY A 94 -13.21 -13.59 6.27
C GLY A 94 -12.73 -14.38 7.50
N PHE A 95 -11.71 -15.22 7.34
CA PHE A 95 -11.08 -15.99 8.41
C PHE A 95 -9.76 -15.32 8.79
N GLU A 96 -9.59 -14.95 10.06
CA GLU A 96 -8.29 -14.50 10.56
C GLU A 96 -7.25 -15.64 10.48
N LYS A 97 -5.96 -15.31 10.42
CA LYS A 97 -4.81 -16.24 10.23
C LYS A 97 -4.76 -17.46 11.16
N LYS A 98 -5.54 -17.48 12.25
CA LYS A 98 -5.63 -18.60 13.19
C LYS A 98 -6.97 -19.33 13.23
N GLY A 99 -7.93 -18.95 12.38
CA GLY A 99 -9.30 -19.47 12.41
C GLY A 99 -9.97 -19.06 13.73
N GLN A 100 -11.08 -18.36 13.71
CA GLN A 100 -12.36 -19.05 13.74
C GLN A 100 -13.43 -18.00 13.45
N SER A 101 -13.99 -18.02 12.24
CA SER A 101 -15.26 -17.37 11.98
C SER A 101 -16.33 -18.36 12.43
N PHE A 102 -16.83 -18.14 13.63
CA PHE A 102 -17.90 -18.94 14.21
C PHE A 102 -19.24 -18.42 13.71
N HIS A 103 -20.17 -19.33 13.55
CA HIS A 103 -21.55 -19.02 13.25
C HIS A 103 -22.37 -19.41 14.47
N PHE A 104 -22.85 -18.43 15.23
CA PHE A 104 -23.70 -18.68 16.40
C PHE A 104 -25.16 -18.70 15.95
N HIS A 105 -25.91 -19.71 16.37
CA HIS A 105 -27.35 -19.73 16.14
C HIS A 105 -28.04 -19.02 17.31
N LEU A 106 -28.58 -17.83 17.06
CA LEU A 106 -29.40 -17.11 18.03
C LEU A 106 -30.87 -17.48 17.83
N GLU A 107 -31.54 -17.85 18.92
CA GLU A 107 -32.97 -18.16 18.91
C GLU A 107 -33.76 -16.95 18.38
N ASN A 108 -34.63 -17.17 17.40
CA ASN A 108 -35.41 -16.16 16.65
C ASN A 108 -34.63 -15.23 15.69
N TYR A 109 -33.29 -15.29 15.65
CA TYR A 109 -32.45 -14.47 14.76
C TYR A 109 -31.70 -15.29 13.70
N GLY A 110 -31.58 -16.60 13.90
CA GLY A 110 -30.89 -17.49 12.99
C GLY A 110 -29.37 -17.42 13.16
N VAL A 111 -28.63 -17.68 12.08
CA VAL A 111 -27.17 -17.76 12.11
C VAL A 111 -26.54 -16.37 12.07
N VAL A 112 -25.76 -16.03 13.09
CA VAL A 112 -25.00 -14.79 13.19
C VAL A 112 -23.49 -15.08 13.08
N PRO A 113 -22.78 -14.48 12.11
CA PRO A 113 -21.34 -14.61 12.02
C PRO A 113 -20.67 -13.87 13.18
N ALA A 114 -19.65 -14.49 13.76
CA ALA A 114 -18.84 -13.94 14.83
C ALA A 114 -17.38 -14.29 14.60
N THR A 115 -16.52 -13.30 14.80
CA THR A 115 -15.08 -13.47 14.66
C THR A 115 -14.46 -13.36 16.05
N MET A 116 -13.66 -14.35 16.45
CA MET A 116 -12.80 -14.22 17.62
C MET A 116 -11.49 -13.60 17.17
N SER A 117 -11.32 -12.31 17.50
CA SER A 117 -10.06 -11.64 17.22
C SER A 117 -9.01 -12.01 18.27
N ASP A 118 -7.75 -12.20 17.85
CA ASP A 118 -6.60 -12.44 18.74
C ASP A 118 -6.28 -11.21 19.63
N TYR A 119 -6.99 -10.09 19.44
CA TYR A 119 -7.00 -8.98 20.39
C TYR A 119 -7.68 -9.47 21.67
N LYS A 120 -6.88 -9.63 22.71
CA LYS A 120 -7.21 -10.23 24.02
C LYS A 120 -8.49 -9.76 24.74
N ASN A 121 -9.32 -8.87 24.19
CA ASN A 121 -10.45 -8.25 24.88
C ASN A 121 -11.75 -8.03 24.07
N SER A 122 -11.96 -8.60 22.87
CA SER A 122 -13.25 -8.40 22.18
C SER A 122 -13.67 -9.50 21.20
N VAL A 123 -14.90 -9.99 21.39
CA VAL A 123 -15.67 -10.71 20.37
C VAL A 123 -16.39 -9.66 19.52
N HIS A 124 -16.18 -9.67 18.21
CA HIS A 124 -16.82 -8.74 17.29
C HIS A 124 -17.92 -9.44 16.47
N PHE A 125 -19.13 -8.90 16.54
CA PHE A 125 -20.28 -9.31 15.76
C PHE A 125 -20.56 -8.24 14.70
N ASN A 126 -19.80 -8.23 13.61
CA ASN A 126 -19.94 -7.23 12.57
C ASN A 126 -20.40 -7.86 11.26
N PHE A 127 -21.61 -7.46 10.82
CA PHE A 127 -22.09 -7.75 9.47
C PHE A 127 -21.40 -6.85 8.41
N ILE A 128 -20.88 -5.70 8.84
CA ILE A 128 -20.16 -4.73 8.02
C ILE A 128 -18.75 -4.59 8.62
N PRO A 129 -17.70 -5.06 7.94
CA PRO A 129 -16.36 -5.16 8.52
C PRO A 129 -15.55 -3.86 8.50
N LEU A 130 -16.03 -2.84 7.79
CA LEU A 130 -15.42 -1.53 7.72
C LEU A 130 -16.52 -0.47 7.68
N ASN A 131 -16.55 0.43 8.65
CA ASN A 131 -17.47 1.57 8.63
C ASN A 131 -16.83 2.82 7.99
N GLU A 132 -17.64 3.84 7.74
CA GLU A 132 -17.23 5.10 7.11
C GLU A 132 -16.07 5.79 7.83
N SER A 133 -16.10 5.89 9.17
CA SER A 133 -15.02 6.52 9.93
C SER A 133 -13.72 5.70 9.87
N GLU A 134 -13.80 4.37 9.93
CA GLU A 134 -12.62 3.51 9.76
C GLU A 134 -12.03 3.66 8.36
N PHE A 135 -12.86 3.74 7.32
CA PHE A 135 -12.43 4.01 5.95
C PHE A 135 -11.71 5.36 5.84
N GLU A 136 -12.31 6.44 6.34
CA GLU A 136 -11.70 7.77 6.30
C GLU A 136 -10.35 7.80 7.03
N ASN A 137 -10.28 7.18 8.21
CA ASN A 137 -9.03 7.10 8.97
C ASN A 137 -7.93 6.33 8.23
N ILE A 138 -8.28 5.26 7.50
CA ILE A 138 -7.32 4.51 6.67
C ILE A 138 -6.82 5.38 5.52
N CYS A 139 -7.72 6.10 4.82
CA CYS A 139 -7.34 7.01 3.75
C CYS A 139 -6.40 8.12 4.25
N LEU A 140 -6.75 8.78 5.36
CA LEU A 140 -5.91 9.80 5.99
C LEU A 140 -4.55 9.24 6.39
N PHE A 141 -4.50 8.01 6.90
CA PHE A 141 -3.24 7.37 7.22
C PHE A 141 -2.41 7.07 5.97
N PHE A 142 -3.02 6.59 4.88
CA PHE A 142 -2.31 6.41 3.61
C PHE A 142 -1.75 7.72 3.05
N ASP A 143 -2.46 8.83 3.20
CA ASP A 143 -1.93 10.16 2.84
C ASP A 143 -0.71 10.53 3.71
N VAL A 144 -0.73 10.19 5.00
CA VAL A 144 0.44 10.38 5.89
C VAL A 144 1.63 9.52 5.42
N VAL A 145 1.39 8.29 4.99
CA VAL A 145 2.45 7.42 4.45
C VAL A 145 3.02 8.02 3.16
N ASP A 146 2.17 8.43 2.22
CA ASP A 146 2.61 9.04 0.96
C ASP A 146 3.43 10.32 1.19
N ASN A 147 3.00 11.17 2.13
CA ASN A 147 3.76 12.36 2.53
C ASN A 147 5.10 11.99 3.18
N PHE A 148 5.15 10.95 4.00
CA PHE A 148 6.40 10.48 4.60
C PHE A 148 7.41 10.04 3.53
N PHE A 149 6.98 9.32 2.50
CA PHE A 149 7.85 8.98 1.36
C PHE A 149 8.32 10.23 0.63
N LYS A 150 7.42 11.19 0.36
CA LYS A 150 7.77 12.45 -0.30
C LYS A 150 8.81 13.25 0.47
N GLU A 151 8.70 13.33 1.79
CA GLU A 151 9.61 14.12 2.64
C GLU A 151 10.96 13.43 2.87
N ASN A 152 10.99 12.10 2.96
CA ASN A 152 12.21 11.35 3.30
C ASN A 152 12.96 10.82 2.08
N LEU A 153 12.29 10.66 0.94
CA LEU A 153 12.85 10.14 -0.31
C LEU A 153 12.31 10.93 -1.52
N GLU A 154 12.44 12.26 -1.48
CA GLU A 154 11.81 13.17 -2.46
C GLU A 154 12.15 12.83 -3.92
N ALA A 155 13.44 12.59 -4.23
CA ALA A 155 13.84 12.21 -5.58
C ALA A 155 13.23 10.87 -6.01
N SER A 156 13.20 9.87 -5.12
CA SER A 156 12.53 8.61 -5.42
C SER A 156 11.03 8.80 -5.64
N TRP A 157 10.37 9.64 -4.83
CA TRP A 157 8.96 9.95 -4.97
C TRP A 157 8.66 10.63 -6.32
N MET A 158 9.52 11.56 -6.75
CA MET A 158 9.43 12.19 -8.07
C MET A 158 9.56 11.15 -9.18
N PHE A 159 10.52 10.23 -9.09
CA PHE A 159 10.69 9.15 -10.07
C PHE A 159 9.48 8.22 -10.12
N CYS A 160 8.94 7.80 -8.97
CA CYS A 160 7.77 6.93 -8.91
C CYS A 160 6.54 7.57 -9.58
N ASN A 161 6.40 8.89 -9.48
CA ASN A 161 5.30 9.63 -10.10
C ASN A 161 5.54 9.98 -11.57
N SER A 162 6.77 9.85 -12.08
CA SER A 162 7.07 10.18 -13.48
C SER A 162 6.52 9.15 -14.46
N GLY A 163 6.22 7.93 -13.99
CA GLY A 163 5.77 6.81 -14.83
C GLY A 163 6.87 6.19 -15.70
N LEU A 164 8.13 6.57 -15.48
CA LEU A 164 9.27 6.04 -16.21
C LEU A 164 9.67 4.65 -15.70
N ASP A 165 10.14 3.81 -16.62
CA ASP A 165 10.70 2.51 -16.28
C ASP A 165 12.11 2.65 -15.68
N LEU A 166 12.38 1.91 -14.61
CA LEU A 166 13.70 1.87 -13.99
C LEU A 166 14.64 0.93 -14.75
N ILE A 167 15.65 1.51 -15.39
CA ILE A 167 16.72 0.78 -16.06
C ILE A 167 17.82 0.43 -15.04
N MET A 168 18.12 -0.85 -14.90
CA MET A 168 18.94 -1.40 -13.81
C MET A 168 20.40 -1.69 -14.20
N ASP A 169 20.87 -1.27 -15.38
CA ASP A 169 22.30 -1.36 -15.69
C ASP A 169 23.09 -0.30 -14.92
N ASP A 170 24.36 -0.60 -14.63
CA ASP A 170 25.19 0.22 -13.75
C ASP A 170 25.36 1.66 -14.26
N GLU A 171 25.43 1.86 -15.58
CA GLU A 171 25.63 3.18 -16.19
C GLU A 171 24.36 4.03 -16.07
N SER A 172 23.21 3.49 -16.50
CA SER A 172 21.91 4.16 -16.42
C SER A 172 21.55 4.51 -14.97
N LEU A 173 21.76 3.56 -14.05
CA LEU A 173 21.46 3.76 -12.64
C LEU A 173 22.38 4.80 -12.00
N SER A 174 23.68 4.75 -12.29
CA SER A 174 24.63 5.75 -11.78
C SER A 174 24.28 7.15 -12.30
N ARG A 175 23.86 7.27 -13.56
CA ARG A 175 23.40 8.54 -14.15
C ARG A 175 22.12 9.03 -13.47
N LEU A 176 21.14 8.15 -13.27
CA LEU A 176 19.89 8.47 -12.57
C LEU A 176 20.18 9.02 -11.17
N LEU A 177 20.94 8.29 -10.36
CA LEU A 177 21.26 8.66 -8.99
C LEU A 177 22.09 9.94 -8.94
N LYS A 178 23.01 10.15 -9.90
CA LYS A 178 23.78 11.39 -9.98
C LYS A 178 22.90 12.61 -10.24
N LYS A 179 21.86 12.46 -11.07
CA LYS A 179 20.88 13.53 -11.31
C LYS A 179 20.00 13.78 -10.08
N ALA A 180 19.66 12.73 -9.34
CA ALA A 180 18.85 12.78 -8.14
C ALA A 180 19.50 13.52 -6.95
N GLU A 181 20.80 13.81 -7.00
CA GLU A 181 21.49 14.62 -5.97
C GLU A 181 21.00 16.08 -5.91
N ASP A 182 20.48 16.61 -7.02
CA ASP A 182 19.91 17.96 -7.12
C ASP A 182 18.47 17.85 -7.64
N LEU A 183 17.50 18.25 -6.82
CA LEU A 183 16.08 18.06 -7.11
C LEU A 183 15.59 18.88 -8.31
N GLU A 184 16.16 20.06 -8.58
CA GLU A 184 15.77 20.87 -9.73
C GLU A 184 16.32 20.27 -11.02
N VAL A 185 17.59 19.86 -11.00
CA VAL A 185 18.21 19.13 -12.11
C VAL A 185 17.48 17.82 -12.38
N PHE A 186 17.09 17.10 -11.32
CA PHE A 186 16.37 15.84 -11.44
C PHE A 186 14.98 16.03 -12.05
N ARG A 187 14.23 17.04 -11.62
CA ARG A 187 12.92 17.38 -12.18
C ARG A 187 13.01 17.64 -13.69
N ASN A 188 13.91 18.53 -14.08
CA ASN A 188 14.12 18.86 -15.49
C ASN A 188 14.55 17.64 -16.31
N TRP A 189 15.35 16.76 -15.72
CA TRP A 189 15.74 15.51 -16.37
C TRP A 189 14.53 14.58 -16.57
N LEU A 190 13.70 14.37 -15.55
CA LEU A 190 12.48 13.54 -15.66
C LEU A 190 11.53 14.06 -16.75
N ASP A 191 11.32 15.37 -16.82
CA ASP A 191 10.47 15.99 -17.84
C ASP A 191 11.02 15.73 -19.25
N SER A 192 12.34 15.86 -19.43
CA SER A 192 12.98 15.58 -20.71
C SER A 192 12.90 14.11 -21.13
N GLU A 193 13.01 13.18 -20.17
CA GLU A 193 12.89 11.74 -20.44
C GLU A 193 11.45 11.36 -20.80
N ASN A 194 10.47 11.96 -20.13
CA ASN A 194 9.05 11.77 -20.44
C ASN A 194 8.67 12.34 -21.81
N GLU A 195 9.19 13.51 -22.18
CA GLU A 195 9.02 14.07 -23.51
C GLU A 195 9.64 13.14 -24.57
N ARG A 196 10.86 12.67 -24.32
CA ARG A 196 11.53 11.71 -25.20
C ARG A 196 10.73 10.42 -25.37
N LEU A 197 10.20 9.86 -24.28
CA LEU A 197 9.36 8.67 -24.32
C LEU A 197 8.06 8.92 -25.10
N SER A 198 7.43 10.07 -24.89
CA SER A 198 6.21 10.48 -25.60
C SER A 198 6.47 10.60 -27.10
N ASN A 199 7.58 11.23 -27.50
CA ASN A 199 8.02 11.34 -28.89
C ASN A 199 8.24 9.95 -29.51
N TYR A 200 8.88 9.02 -28.79
CA TYR A 200 9.03 7.64 -29.27
C TYR A 200 7.69 6.91 -29.46
N ILE A 201 6.75 7.06 -28.53
CA ILE A 201 5.43 6.44 -28.60
C ILE A 201 4.63 7.01 -29.77
N ASN A 202 4.76 8.31 -30.03
CA ASN A 202 4.07 9.01 -31.11
C ASN A 202 4.80 8.92 -32.47
N ALA A 203 6.01 8.35 -32.50
CA ALA A 203 6.90 8.35 -33.66
C ALA A 203 7.24 9.76 -34.20
N ASP A 204 7.24 10.74 -33.30
CA ASP A 204 7.73 12.09 -33.55
C ASP A 204 9.25 12.06 -33.31
N TYR A 205 10.07 12.35 -34.33
CA TYR A 205 11.54 12.33 -34.26
C TYR A 205 12.14 13.74 -34.29
#